data_AF-A0A0Q9X872-F1
#
_entry.id   AF-A0A0Q9X872-F1
#
_cell.length_a   1.000
_cell.length_b   1.000
_cell.length_c   1.000
_cell.angle_alpha   90.00
_cell.angle_beta   90.00
_cell.angle_gamma   90.00
#
_symmetry.space_group_name_H-M   'P 1'
#
loop_
_entity.id
_entity.type
_entity.pdbx_description
1 polymer ?
#
loop_
_entity_poly.entity_id
_entity_poly.type
_entity_poly.pdbx_seq_one_letter_code
_entity_poly.pdbx_strand_id
1 'polypeptide(L)'
;MLEILFTKVLQQSIKGLSYFEISCSYSPASYTPTTTSVNTMCLSTPTPSKPNVNADSVAGQSNGGACSLGAMCQDNQLKNRKAPATDAKQTKELDDDNLGYSEENAVYKENPEKTLKLVEEQQQEQKSDTDEVVYKPQIRWPDLGAQTFLHVGALYGLYLLFSAKFYTFLWVVGCIWVSGIGITAGAHRLWSHKSYTASLFLRILLAFMFSIAGQRDAYTWALDHRIHHKFSETDADPHNAKRGFFFAHVGWLFLTPHPKVIEKRKVIDMSDLEADAVVMFQRKYYIPLFALCSIVLPVLVPWYFWQEDLWMSFWINFNMRFTWTLNVAFFVNSVAHMYGNKPYDKNITPVEAPVVSFLAMGEGWHNYHHVFPWDYKTGEFGNYTLNVTTAFIDFCARIGLASERKSVSPEMVKRRAAKCGDGTRFLSDEYAHKNQVWGFGDRDLPREDLAELAKMQN
;
A
#
# COMPACT_ATOMS: atom_id res chain seq x y z
N MET A 1 -2.94 33.40 -5.26
CA MET A 1 -1.80 32.46 -5.12
C MET A 1 -2.06 31.13 -5.84
N LEU A 2 -3.24 30.52 -5.73
CA LEU A 2 -3.63 29.33 -6.51
C LEU A 2 -3.72 29.57 -8.03
N GLU A 3 -4.24 30.71 -8.48
CA GLU A 3 -4.28 31.04 -9.92
C GLU A 3 -2.89 31.07 -10.56
N ILE A 4 -1.90 31.64 -9.86
CA ILE A 4 -0.53 31.78 -10.36
C ILE A 4 0.15 30.40 -10.49
N LEU A 5 -0.16 29.46 -9.58
CA LEU A 5 0.34 28.10 -9.65
C LEU A 5 -0.30 27.34 -10.84
N PHE A 6 -1.60 27.54 -11.07
CA PHE A 6 -2.34 26.94 -12.19
C PHE A 6 -1.83 27.43 -13.55
N THR A 7 -1.57 28.74 -13.68
CA THR A 7 -1.02 29.31 -14.92
C THR A 7 0.39 28.80 -15.21
N LYS A 8 1.24 28.65 -14.19
CA LYS A 8 2.61 28.13 -14.38
C LYS A 8 2.65 26.66 -14.80
N VAL A 9 1.76 25.84 -14.25
CA VAL A 9 1.62 24.42 -14.66
C VAL A 9 1.12 24.33 -16.10
N LEU A 10 0.11 25.12 -16.48
CA LEU A 10 -0.43 25.11 -17.85
C LEU A 10 0.59 25.59 -18.90
N GLN A 11 1.39 26.60 -18.56
CA GLN A 11 2.36 27.21 -19.48
C GLN A 11 3.57 26.29 -19.73
N GLN A 12 3.85 25.36 -18.82
CA GLN A 12 4.89 24.35 -18.98
C GLN A 12 4.39 23.15 -19.82
N SER A 13 3.10 22.82 -19.76
CA SER A 13 2.47 21.79 -20.60
C SER A 13 2.41 22.18 -22.09
N ILE A 14 2.22 23.46 -22.41
CA ILE A 14 2.13 23.94 -23.80
C ILE A 14 3.50 23.90 -24.52
N LYS A 15 4.61 24.06 -23.79
CA LYS A 15 5.97 23.98 -24.36
C LYS A 15 6.44 22.55 -24.67
N GLY A 16 5.80 21.52 -24.11
CA GLY A 16 6.10 20.11 -24.39
C GLY A 16 5.45 19.57 -25.67
N LEU A 17 4.47 20.30 -26.24
CA LEU A 17 3.69 19.85 -27.40
C LEU A 17 4.28 20.28 -28.76
N SER A 18 5.34 21.10 -28.78
CA SER A 18 5.94 21.62 -30.02
C SER A 18 7.01 20.72 -30.66
N TYR A 19 7.12 19.44 -30.27
CA TYR A 19 8.12 18.49 -30.80
C TYR A 19 7.50 17.19 -31.35
N PHE A 20 6.27 17.25 -31.87
CA PHE A 20 5.67 16.16 -32.64
C PHE A 20 5.30 16.65 -34.05
N GLU A 21 6.31 16.78 -34.93
CA GLU A 21 6.07 16.78 -36.38
C GLU A 21 6.01 15.32 -36.86
N ILE A 22 4.81 14.90 -37.26
CA ILE A 22 4.58 13.61 -37.93
C ILE A 22 4.90 13.80 -39.40
N SER A 23 6.05 13.30 -39.85
CA SER A 23 6.34 13.13 -41.28
C SER A 23 5.72 11.82 -41.77
N CYS A 24 4.64 11.92 -42.55
CA CYS A 24 4.12 10.80 -43.36
C CYS A 24 4.93 10.69 -44.65
N SER A 25 5.61 9.57 -44.86
CA SER A 25 6.15 9.20 -46.16
C SER A 25 5.46 7.90 -46.63
N TYR A 26 4.66 8.04 -47.66
CA TYR A 26 3.99 6.96 -48.38
C TYR A 26 4.96 6.37 -49.42
N SER A 27 5.04 5.05 -49.55
CA SER A 27 5.63 4.38 -50.72
C SER A 27 4.78 3.15 -51.11
N PRO A 28 4.40 2.97 -52.40
CA PRO A 28 3.45 1.93 -52.81
C PRO A 28 4.09 0.68 -53.47
N ALA A 29 3.27 -0.38 -53.50
CA ALA A 29 3.36 -1.63 -54.28
C ALA A 29 4.39 -2.68 -53.80
N SER A 30 4.13 -3.99 -53.79
CA SER A 30 3.46 -4.79 -54.84
C SER A 30 2.82 -6.10 -54.32
N TYR A 31 1.76 -6.51 -55.02
CA TYR A 31 0.98 -7.73 -54.87
C TYR A 31 1.58 -8.87 -55.70
N THR A 32 1.60 -10.10 -55.16
CA THR A 32 1.35 -11.35 -55.93
C THR A 32 0.78 -12.45 -55.03
N PRO A 33 -0.10 -13.34 -55.54
CA PRO A 33 -0.95 -14.20 -54.72
C PRO A 33 -0.51 -15.68 -54.72
N THR A 34 -0.81 -16.39 -53.63
CA THR A 34 -0.92 -17.87 -53.64
C THR A 34 -2.07 -18.33 -52.73
N THR A 35 -3.08 -18.91 -53.37
CA THR A 35 -4.11 -19.87 -52.91
C THR A 35 -3.47 -21.06 -52.18
N THR A 36 -4.04 -21.83 -51.24
CA THR A 36 -5.38 -22.05 -50.65
C THR A 36 -5.16 -23.08 -49.53
N SER A 37 -5.77 -22.96 -48.36
CA SER A 37 -6.54 -24.06 -47.75
C SER A 37 -7.40 -23.54 -46.60
N VAL A 38 -8.66 -23.96 -46.64
CA VAL A 38 -9.71 -23.66 -45.69
C VAL A 38 -9.54 -24.56 -44.48
N ASN A 39 -9.65 -24.03 -43.27
CA ASN A 39 -10.18 -24.79 -42.13
C ASN A 39 -10.89 -23.86 -41.14
N THR A 40 -12.22 -23.95 -41.19
CA THR A 40 -13.19 -23.51 -40.20
C THR A 40 -13.13 -24.43 -38.98
N MET A 41 -13.25 -23.89 -37.77
CA MET A 41 -14.03 -24.42 -36.62
C MET A 41 -13.57 -23.69 -35.33
N CYS A 42 -14.43 -22.90 -34.68
CA CYS A 42 -15.54 -23.25 -33.79
C CYS A 42 -15.13 -23.41 -32.33
N LEU A 43 -15.82 -22.61 -31.51
CA LEU A 43 -15.85 -22.56 -30.06
C LEU A 43 -16.14 -23.93 -29.41
N SER A 44 -15.56 -24.19 -28.25
CA SER A 44 -16.18 -25.10 -27.27
C SER A 44 -15.84 -24.75 -25.83
N THR A 45 -16.92 -24.61 -25.06
CA THR A 45 -17.05 -24.61 -23.60
C THR A 45 -16.96 -26.05 -23.03
N PRO A 46 -16.65 -26.25 -21.74
CA PRO A 46 -16.95 -27.51 -21.08
C PRO A 46 -17.94 -27.37 -19.90
N THR A 47 -18.96 -28.24 -19.90
CA THR A 47 -19.74 -28.70 -18.74
C THR A 47 -20.12 -30.19 -18.98
N PRO A 48 -20.69 -30.93 -18.03
CA PRO A 48 -19.99 -31.87 -17.14
C PRO A 48 -20.47 -33.32 -17.34
N SER A 49 -19.84 -34.31 -16.68
CA SER A 49 -20.45 -35.65 -16.57
C SER A 49 -20.17 -36.37 -15.25
N LYS A 50 -21.25 -36.95 -14.74
CA LYS A 50 -21.43 -38.00 -13.71
C LYS A 50 -22.12 -39.20 -14.44
N PRO A 51 -22.45 -40.35 -13.82
CA PRO A 51 -21.76 -41.23 -12.84
C PRO A 51 -21.89 -42.75 -13.20
N ASN A 52 -21.61 -43.63 -12.21
CA ASN A 52 -22.04 -45.05 -11.98
C ASN A 52 -21.09 -46.20 -12.39
N VAL A 53 -20.93 -47.35 -11.69
CA VAL A 53 -21.33 -47.94 -10.37
C VAL A 53 -20.72 -49.37 -10.25
N ASN A 54 -20.74 -49.96 -9.03
CA ASN A 54 -20.53 -51.36 -8.57
C ASN A 54 -19.09 -51.81 -8.22
N ALA A 55 -18.80 -52.62 -7.18
CA ALA A 55 -19.51 -53.11 -5.98
C ALA A 55 -18.50 -53.90 -5.08
N ASP A 56 -18.98 -54.27 -3.87
CA ASP A 56 -18.46 -55.23 -2.86
C ASP A 56 -17.53 -54.70 -1.74
N SER A 57 -18.03 -54.41 -0.53
CA SER A 57 -18.29 -55.30 0.66
C SER A 57 -17.15 -55.08 1.70
N VAL A 58 -17.28 -54.95 3.03
CA VAL A 58 -18.13 -55.54 4.08
C VAL A 58 -18.10 -54.66 5.36
N ALA A 59 -19.29 -54.50 5.96
CA ALA A 59 -19.73 -54.40 7.38
C ALA A 59 -18.99 -53.61 8.51
N GLY A 60 -19.84 -53.01 9.36
CA GLY A 60 -19.65 -52.79 10.81
C GLY A 60 -19.88 -51.34 11.26
N GLN A 61 -21.12 -50.90 11.49
CA GLN A 61 -21.75 -50.69 12.82
C GLN A 61 -20.89 -49.90 13.84
N SER A 62 -21.35 -48.92 14.63
CA SER A 62 -22.59 -48.15 14.80
C SER A 62 -22.37 -47.31 16.09
N ASN A 63 -22.95 -46.11 16.14
CA ASN A 63 -23.28 -45.31 17.36
C ASN A 63 -22.09 -44.78 18.19
N GLY A 64 -22.09 -43.58 18.78
CA GLY A 64 -23.15 -42.61 19.08
C GLY A 64 -22.92 -42.05 20.50
N GLY A 65 -23.13 -40.75 20.69
CA GLY A 65 -23.27 -40.08 22.01
C GLY A 65 -21.95 -39.63 22.67
N ALA A 66 -21.63 -38.34 22.80
CA ALA A 66 -22.24 -37.26 23.59
C ALA A 66 -21.71 -37.14 25.04
N CYS A 67 -21.00 -36.01 25.27
CA CYS A 67 -20.95 -35.11 26.43
C CYS A 67 -20.73 -35.60 27.88
N SER A 68 -19.91 -34.80 28.59
CA SER A 68 -20.17 -34.15 29.90
C SER A 68 -19.34 -34.55 31.14
N LEU A 69 -18.51 -33.58 31.57
CA LEU A 69 -18.28 -33.00 32.91
C LEU A 69 -17.79 -33.81 34.13
N GLY A 70 -16.92 -33.11 34.89
CA GLY A 70 -16.65 -33.25 36.34
C GLY A 70 -15.38 -34.03 36.67
N ALA A 71 -14.60 -33.80 37.74
CA ALA A 71 -14.40 -32.76 38.73
C ALA A 71 -13.40 -33.36 39.78
N MET A 72 -12.45 -32.56 40.28
CA MET A 72 -11.79 -32.59 41.62
C MET A 72 -11.08 -33.84 42.20
N CYS A 73 -9.86 -33.59 42.71
CA CYS A 73 -9.28 -33.90 44.06
C CYS A 73 -7.76 -34.13 43.94
N GLN A 74 -6.88 -33.31 44.57
CA GLN A 74 -6.29 -33.47 45.93
C GLN A 74 -5.74 -34.89 46.18
N ASP A 75 -4.54 -35.15 46.69
CA ASP A 75 -3.62 -34.46 47.60
C ASP A 75 -2.30 -35.26 47.63
N ASN A 76 -1.15 -34.69 48.03
CA ASN A 76 -0.26 -35.24 49.08
C ASN A 76 1.22 -34.74 49.13
N GLN A 77 1.54 -34.20 50.31
CA GLN A 77 2.74 -34.36 51.15
C GLN A 77 4.03 -33.53 50.95
N LEU A 78 4.04 -32.43 51.72
CA LEU A 78 5.07 -31.89 52.65
C LEU A 78 6.31 -32.75 53.02
N LYS A 79 7.47 -32.09 53.15
CA LYS A 79 8.34 -32.08 54.38
C LYS A 79 9.48 -31.04 54.37
N ASN A 80 9.13 -29.84 54.83
CA ASN A 80 9.70 -28.98 55.89
C ASN A 80 11.16 -29.10 56.46
N ARG A 81 11.69 -27.91 56.83
CA ARG A 81 12.73 -27.48 57.82
C ARG A 81 14.13 -27.13 57.25
N LYS A 82 14.85 -26.07 57.65
CA LYS A 82 14.74 -25.02 58.70
C LYS A 82 15.81 -23.93 58.39
N ALA A 83 15.57 -22.66 58.73
CA ALA A 83 16.58 -21.59 58.80
C ALA A 83 17.25 -21.54 60.20
N PRO A 84 18.37 -20.79 60.36
CA PRO A 84 18.30 -19.57 61.16
C PRO A 84 19.17 -18.38 60.64
N ALA A 85 18.87 -17.21 61.21
CA ALA A 85 19.37 -15.85 60.93
C ALA A 85 20.71 -15.50 61.64
N THR A 86 21.40 -14.43 61.20
CA THR A 86 21.66 -13.16 61.94
C THR A 86 22.65 -12.21 61.21
N ASP A 87 22.31 -10.91 61.29
CA ASP A 87 23.13 -9.69 61.44
C ASP A 87 23.89 -8.95 60.30
N ALA A 88 23.46 -7.67 60.18
CA ALA A 88 24.22 -6.40 60.16
C ALA A 88 24.94 -5.88 58.89
N LYS A 89 24.37 -4.76 58.38
CA LYS A 89 24.99 -3.53 57.84
C LYS A 89 26.35 -3.61 57.12
N GLN A 90 26.37 -3.24 55.84
CA GLN A 90 27.06 -2.04 55.36
C GLN A 90 26.74 -1.75 53.88
N THR A 91 26.35 -0.51 53.61
CA THR A 91 26.33 0.13 52.29
C THR A 91 27.69 0.03 51.61
N LYS A 92 27.70 -0.43 50.36
CA LYS A 92 28.81 -0.19 49.43
C LYS A 92 28.22 0.05 48.03
N GLU A 93 28.56 1.20 47.48
CA GLU A 93 28.38 1.56 46.08
C GLU A 93 28.88 0.42 45.20
N LEU A 94 28.08 0.03 44.20
CA LEU A 94 28.49 -0.91 43.17
C LEU A 94 28.80 -0.07 41.93
N ASP A 95 30.09 0.05 41.69
CA ASP A 95 30.68 0.57 40.46
C ASP A 95 30.14 -0.24 39.26
N ASP A 96 29.73 0.50 38.23
CA ASP A 96 29.67 0.05 36.84
C ASP A 96 31.03 -0.55 36.45
N ASP A 97 31.01 -1.59 35.61
CA ASP A 97 32.15 -2.29 35.00
C ASP A 97 32.39 -3.73 35.49
N ASN A 98 31.42 -4.63 35.24
CA ASN A 98 31.75 -6.04 35.00
C ASN A 98 30.65 -6.82 34.25
N LEU A 99 30.46 -6.54 32.96
CA LEU A 99 29.90 -7.53 32.03
C LEU A 99 31.07 -8.16 31.28
N GLY A 100 31.54 -9.29 31.79
CA GLY A 100 32.69 -10.03 31.28
C GLY A 100 32.59 -10.29 29.77
N TYR A 101 33.54 -9.72 29.03
CA TYR A 101 33.80 -10.02 27.64
C TYR A 101 35.21 -10.61 27.55
N SER A 102 35.32 -11.91 27.30
CA SER A 102 36.58 -12.57 26.96
C SER A 102 36.72 -12.61 25.42
N GLU A 103 37.78 -12.01 24.89
CA GLU A 103 38.11 -11.88 23.45
C GLU A 103 38.39 -13.21 22.70
N GLU A 104 38.03 -14.37 23.23
CA GLU A 104 38.47 -15.67 22.66
C GLU A 104 37.42 -16.40 21.79
N ASN A 105 36.26 -15.79 21.50
CA ASN A 105 35.21 -16.42 20.66
C ASN A 105 34.95 -15.74 19.30
N ALA A 106 35.82 -14.81 18.85
CA ALA A 106 35.67 -14.11 17.57
C ALA A 106 36.64 -14.63 16.51
N VAL A 107 36.53 -15.90 16.11
CA VAL A 107 37.11 -16.38 14.84
C VAL A 107 36.11 -17.31 14.15
N TYR A 108 35.17 -16.74 13.41
CA TYR A 108 34.51 -17.49 12.33
C TYR A 108 35.57 -17.73 11.25
N LYS A 109 36.07 -18.97 11.14
CA LYS A 109 36.82 -19.40 9.96
C LYS A 109 35.87 -19.39 8.76
N GLU A 110 35.91 -18.31 7.98
CA GLU A 110 35.29 -18.29 6.66
C GLU A 110 35.94 -19.37 5.79
N ASN A 111 35.11 -20.19 5.14
CA ASN A 111 35.58 -21.19 4.19
C ASN A 111 35.92 -20.48 2.87
N PRO A 112 37.20 -20.38 2.47
CA PRO A 112 37.62 -19.60 1.30
C PRO A 112 36.99 -20.11 0.00
N GLU A 113 36.66 -21.39 -0.12
CA GLU A 113 35.95 -21.94 -1.29
C GLU A 113 34.51 -21.43 -1.43
N LYS A 114 33.87 -21.11 -0.30
CA LYS A 114 32.49 -20.59 -0.28
C LYS A 114 32.47 -19.10 -0.64
N THR A 115 33.48 -18.36 -0.18
CA THR A 115 33.69 -16.95 -0.54
C THR A 115 34.06 -16.80 -2.02
N LEU A 116 34.92 -17.68 -2.55
CA LEU A 116 35.26 -17.71 -3.98
C LEU A 116 34.04 -18.01 -4.86
N LYS A 117 33.20 -18.99 -4.49
CA LYS A 117 31.95 -19.27 -5.23
C LYS A 117 30.98 -18.10 -5.21
N LEU A 118 30.84 -17.39 -4.08
CA LEU A 118 30.00 -16.19 -3.99
C LEU A 118 30.54 -15.05 -4.86
N VAL A 119 31.86 -14.89 -4.92
CA VAL A 119 32.50 -13.88 -5.79
C VAL A 119 32.35 -14.25 -7.27
N GLU A 120 32.46 -15.54 -7.62
CA GLU A 120 32.24 -16.03 -8.99
C GLU A 120 30.77 -15.93 -9.43
N GLU A 121 29.82 -16.21 -8.53
CA GLU A 121 28.38 -16.00 -8.75
C GLU A 121 28.06 -14.51 -8.92
N GLN A 122 28.65 -13.64 -8.09
CA GLN A 122 28.52 -12.17 -8.22
C GLN A 122 29.15 -11.64 -9.52
N GLN A 123 30.29 -12.22 -9.95
CA GLN A 123 30.93 -11.87 -11.22
C GLN A 123 30.16 -12.40 -12.43
N GLN A 124 29.46 -13.53 -12.32
CA GLN A 124 28.55 -14.02 -13.35
C GLN A 124 27.25 -13.20 -13.43
N GLU A 125 26.69 -12.77 -12.31
CA GLU A 125 25.57 -11.80 -12.30
C GLU A 125 26.00 -10.47 -12.94
N GLN A 126 27.18 -9.94 -12.59
CA GLN A 126 27.73 -8.73 -13.22
C GLN A 126 28.03 -8.88 -14.72
N LYS A 127 28.46 -10.06 -15.19
CA LYS A 127 28.69 -10.32 -16.62
C LYS A 127 27.39 -10.46 -17.41
N SER A 128 26.32 -10.93 -16.78
CA SER A 128 25.00 -11.03 -17.42
C SER A 128 24.29 -9.67 -17.58
N ASP A 129 24.72 -8.66 -16.82
CA ASP A 129 24.19 -7.29 -16.84
C ASP A 129 24.72 -6.43 -18.00
N THR A 130 25.58 -7.00 -18.86
CA THR A 130 26.20 -6.25 -19.98
C THR A 130 25.35 -6.16 -21.24
N ASP A 131 24.20 -6.84 -21.29
CA ASP A 131 23.16 -6.64 -22.30
C ASP A 131 21.95 -5.97 -21.64
N GLU A 132 22.08 -4.68 -21.29
CA GLU A 132 20.97 -3.88 -20.76
C GLU A 132 19.88 -3.77 -21.85
N VAL A 133 18.93 -4.70 -21.85
CA VAL A 133 17.76 -4.65 -22.72
C VAL A 133 16.99 -3.39 -22.36
N VAL A 134 17.15 -2.33 -23.17
CA VAL A 134 16.45 -1.05 -22.99
C VAL A 134 14.94 -1.33 -22.97
N TYR A 135 14.36 -1.23 -21.79
CA TYR A 135 12.94 -1.47 -21.60
C TYR A 135 12.12 -0.40 -22.33
N LYS A 136 11.25 -0.83 -23.25
CA LYS A 136 10.31 0.04 -23.96
C LYS A 136 8.88 -0.25 -23.51
N PRO A 137 8.24 0.66 -22.74
CA PRO A 137 6.88 0.44 -22.27
C PRO A 137 5.92 0.34 -23.45
N GLN A 138 4.99 -0.61 -23.38
CA GLN A 138 3.94 -0.83 -24.38
C GLN A 138 2.59 -0.40 -23.83
N ILE A 139 1.72 0.13 -24.70
CA ILE A 139 0.35 0.50 -24.31
C ILE A 139 -0.50 -0.75 -24.17
N ARG A 140 -1.12 -0.91 -23.01
CA ARG A 140 -2.20 -1.86 -22.76
C ARG A 140 -3.51 -1.21 -23.16
N TRP A 141 -3.91 -1.38 -24.42
CA TRP A 141 -5.09 -0.73 -25.01
C TRP A 141 -6.39 -0.88 -24.21
N PRO A 142 -6.72 -2.05 -23.61
CA PRO A 142 -7.92 -2.17 -22.78
C PRO A 142 -7.88 -1.25 -21.55
N ASP A 143 -6.71 -1.14 -20.90
CA ASP A 143 -6.52 -0.28 -19.73
C ASP A 143 -6.59 1.20 -20.12
N LEU A 144 -5.99 1.59 -21.24
CA LEU A 144 -6.09 2.95 -21.77
C LEU A 144 -7.54 3.30 -22.13
N GLY A 145 -8.28 2.37 -22.75
CA GLY A 145 -9.70 2.52 -23.03
C GLY A 145 -10.52 2.72 -21.76
N ALA A 146 -10.25 1.92 -20.72
CA ALA A 146 -10.91 2.07 -19.42
C ALA A 146 -10.60 3.44 -18.78
N GLN A 147 -9.34 3.87 -18.77
CA GLN A 147 -8.96 5.18 -18.26
C GLN A 147 -9.62 6.32 -19.07
N THR A 148 -9.68 6.19 -20.39
CA THR A 148 -10.34 7.18 -21.26
C THR A 148 -11.83 7.27 -20.95
N PHE A 149 -12.52 6.14 -20.82
CA PHE A 149 -13.94 6.08 -20.46
C PHE A 149 -14.23 6.72 -19.09
N LEU A 150 -13.37 6.46 -18.10
CA LEU A 150 -13.48 7.05 -16.77
C LEU A 150 -13.27 8.57 -16.82
N HIS A 151 -12.23 9.06 -17.49
CA HIS A 151 -11.92 10.50 -17.47
C HIS A 151 -12.89 11.33 -18.33
N VAL A 152 -13.27 10.86 -19.52
CA VAL A 152 -14.28 11.52 -20.35
C VAL A 152 -15.65 11.45 -19.68
N GLY A 153 -15.99 10.30 -19.11
CA GLY A 153 -17.21 10.10 -18.33
C GLY A 153 -17.30 11.01 -17.11
N ALA A 154 -16.18 11.26 -16.43
CA ALA A 154 -16.14 12.13 -15.27
C ALA A 154 -16.42 13.59 -15.63
N LEU A 155 -15.93 14.07 -16.78
CA LEU A 155 -16.27 15.41 -17.28
C LEU A 155 -17.78 15.52 -17.57
N TYR A 156 -18.37 14.49 -18.16
CA TYR A 156 -19.81 14.44 -18.41
C TYR A 156 -20.62 14.37 -17.10
N GLY A 157 -20.20 13.53 -16.15
CA GLY A 157 -20.83 13.46 -14.83
C GLY A 157 -20.72 14.77 -14.05
N LEU A 158 -19.59 15.49 -14.16
CA LEU A 158 -19.42 16.82 -13.57
C LEU A 158 -20.39 17.83 -14.18
N TYR A 159 -20.58 17.80 -15.51
CA TYR A 159 -21.59 18.61 -16.17
C TYR A 159 -23.01 18.28 -15.64
N LEU A 160 -23.36 16.99 -15.51
CA LEU A 160 -24.66 16.56 -14.99
C LEU A 160 -24.87 16.92 -13.51
N LEU A 161 -23.80 17.00 -12.72
CA LEU A 161 -23.86 17.32 -11.29
C LEU A 161 -24.53 18.68 -11.04
N PHE A 162 -24.39 19.64 -11.95
CA PHE A 162 -25.04 20.96 -11.84
C PHE A 162 -26.57 20.91 -11.97
N SER A 163 -27.11 19.83 -12.53
CA SER A 163 -28.55 19.59 -12.65
C SER A 163 -29.05 18.52 -11.67
N ALA A 164 -28.16 17.92 -10.88
CA ALA A 164 -28.48 16.83 -9.98
C ALA A 164 -29.24 17.31 -8.74
N LYS A 165 -29.97 16.39 -8.11
CA LYS A 165 -30.64 16.68 -6.84
C LYS A 165 -29.60 16.94 -5.75
N PHE A 166 -29.94 17.82 -4.81
CA PHE A 166 -29.06 18.18 -3.69
C PHE A 166 -28.58 16.95 -2.89
N TYR A 167 -29.45 15.96 -2.67
CA TYR A 167 -29.06 14.73 -1.97
C TYR A 167 -28.08 13.86 -2.76
N THR A 168 -28.09 13.93 -4.09
CA THR A 168 -27.07 13.27 -4.93
C THR A 168 -25.71 13.89 -4.71
N PHE A 169 -25.62 15.22 -4.61
CA PHE A 169 -24.37 15.90 -4.27
C PHE A 169 -23.84 15.46 -2.89
N LEU A 170 -24.69 15.46 -1.85
CA LEU A 170 -24.29 15.00 -0.51
C LEU A 170 -23.85 13.53 -0.51
N TRP A 171 -24.54 12.68 -1.27
CA TRP A 171 -24.20 11.27 -1.42
C TRP A 171 -22.84 11.06 -2.09
N VAL A 172 -22.53 11.81 -3.15
CA VAL A 172 -21.20 11.80 -3.80
C VAL A 172 -20.12 12.16 -2.79
N VAL A 173 -20.30 13.27 -2.07
CA VAL A 173 -19.34 13.72 -1.05
C VAL A 173 -19.16 12.64 0.02
N GLY A 174 -20.26 12.11 0.57
CA GLY A 174 -20.21 11.03 1.56
C GLY A 174 -19.45 9.81 1.05
N CYS A 175 -19.71 9.38 -0.20
CA CYS A 175 -19.00 8.24 -0.80
C CYS A 175 -17.49 8.50 -0.95
N ILE A 176 -17.08 9.72 -1.33
CA ILE A 176 -15.65 10.10 -1.46
C ILE A 176 -14.96 10.06 -0.10
N TRP A 177 -15.60 10.58 0.95
CA TRP A 177 -15.01 10.60 2.28
C TRP A 177 -14.91 9.19 2.86
N VAL A 178 -15.97 8.38 2.70
CA VAL A 178 -15.98 6.99 3.16
C VAL A 178 -14.93 6.15 2.41
N SER A 179 -14.84 6.29 1.09
CA SER A 179 -13.83 5.57 0.30
C SER A 179 -12.40 6.04 0.64
N GLY A 180 -12.21 7.33 0.86
CA GLY A 180 -10.94 7.93 1.30
C GLY A 180 -10.47 7.37 2.65
N ILE A 181 -11.34 7.22 3.65
CA ILE A 181 -11.01 6.52 4.91
C ILE A 181 -10.64 5.05 4.66
N GLY A 182 -11.36 4.36 3.77
CA GLY A 182 -11.04 2.99 3.38
C GLY A 182 -9.63 2.82 2.81
N ILE A 183 -9.20 3.77 1.96
CA ILE A 183 -7.83 3.81 1.41
C ILE A 183 -6.84 4.12 2.54
N THR A 184 -7.03 5.24 3.22
CA THR A 184 -6.01 5.82 4.12
C THR A 184 -5.89 5.09 5.45
N ALA A 185 -6.99 4.86 6.18
CA ALA A 185 -6.96 4.10 7.43
C ALA A 185 -6.76 2.60 7.15
N GLY A 186 -7.42 2.06 6.12
CA GLY A 186 -7.41 0.64 5.79
C GLY A 186 -6.19 0.21 4.96
N ALA A 187 -6.30 0.34 3.63
CA ALA A 187 -5.29 -0.15 2.68
C ALA A 187 -3.88 0.33 3.01
N HIS A 188 -3.74 1.61 3.33
CA HIS A 188 -2.47 2.26 3.57
C HIS A 188 -1.93 2.02 4.99
N ARG A 189 -2.50 2.67 6.01
CA ARG A 189 -1.92 2.68 7.36
C ARG A 189 -2.02 1.34 8.09
N LEU A 190 -3.13 0.61 7.92
CA LEU A 190 -3.35 -0.69 8.57
C LEU A 190 -2.66 -1.82 7.82
N TRP A 191 -3.07 -2.10 6.58
CA TRP A 191 -2.62 -3.31 5.86
C TRP A 191 -1.25 -3.13 5.20
N SER A 192 -0.91 -1.97 4.67
CA SER A 192 0.41 -1.78 4.04
C SER A 192 1.52 -1.57 5.07
N HIS A 193 1.28 -0.75 6.10
CA HIS A 193 2.33 -0.31 7.02
C HIS A 193 2.29 -0.91 8.43
N LYS A 194 1.19 -1.58 8.80
CA LYS A 194 1.01 -2.20 10.14
C LYS A 194 1.19 -1.19 11.28
N SER A 195 0.77 0.06 11.04
CA SER A 195 0.99 1.18 11.96
C SER A 195 0.07 1.16 13.19
N TYR A 196 -1.00 0.38 13.15
CA TYR A 196 -1.90 0.11 14.28
C TYR A 196 -2.57 -1.26 14.12
N THR A 197 -3.24 -1.74 15.16
CA THR A 197 -4.04 -2.97 15.12
C THR A 197 -5.54 -2.66 15.19
N ALA A 198 -6.36 -3.46 14.52
CA ALA A 198 -7.80 -3.23 14.38
C ALA A 198 -8.60 -4.48 14.78
N SER A 199 -9.72 -4.27 15.47
CA SER A 199 -10.68 -5.33 15.77
C SER A 199 -11.25 -5.94 14.47
N LEU A 200 -11.82 -7.14 14.56
CA LEU A 200 -12.45 -7.78 13.40
C LEU A 200 -13.52 -6.88 12.76
N PHE A 201 -14.35 -6.24 13.59
CA PHE A 201 -15.39 -5.33 13.10
C PHE A 201 -14.80 -4.16 12.32
N LEU A 202 -13.76 -3.50 12.85
CA LEU A 202 -13.12 -2.38 12.16
C LEU A 202 -12.45 -2.82 10.85
N ARG A 203 -11.82 -4.00 10.82
CA ARG A 203 -11.25 -4.55 9.58
C ARG A 203 -12.30 -4.80 8.51
N ILE A 204 -13.45 -5.38 8.87
CA ILE A 204 -14.58 -5.59 7.95
C ILE A 204 -15.11 -4.25 7.43
N LEU A 205 -15.29 -3.28 8.34
CA LEU A 205 -15.75 -1.93 7.98
C LEU A 205 -14.79 -1.26 6.99
N LEU A 206 -13.48 -1.27 7.28
CA LEU A 206 -12.46 -0.69 6.41
C LEU A 206 -12.38 -1.42 5.06
N ALA A 207 -12.58 -2.75 5.03
CA ALA A 207 -12.56 -3.50 3.78
C ALA A 207 -13.78 -3.16 2.90
N PHE A 208 -14.95 -2.94 3.51
CA PHE A 208 -16.13 -2.43 2.84
C PHE A 208 -15.89 -1.01 2.30
N MET A 209 -15.40 -0.10 3.14
CA MET A 209 -15.07 1.28 2.75
C MET A 209 -14.06 1.32 1.60
N PHE A 210 -13.01 0.51 1.67
CA PHE A 210 -12.01 0.39 0.60
C PHE A 210 -12.59 -0.21 -0.68
N SER A 211 -13.55 -1.13 -0.57
CA SER A 211 -14.27 -1.68 -1.74
C SER A 211 -15.16 -0.66 -2.44
N ILE A 212 -15.52 0.46 -1.79
CA ILE A 212 -16.17 1.62 -2.44
C ILE A 212 -15.15 2.43 -3.26
N ALA A 213 -13.88 2.45 -2.84
CA ALA A 213 -12.80 3.12 -3.58
C ALA A 213 -12.42 2.38 -4.86
N GLY A 214 -12.60 1.05 -4.89
CA GLY A 214 -12.39 0.17 -6.05
C GLY A 214 -10.98 0.22 -6.65
N GLN A 215 -9.96 0.47 -5.81
CA GLN A 215 -8.55 0.47 -6.19
C GLN A 215 -7.90 -0.91 -6.05
N ARG A 216 -8.50 -1.95 -6.64
CA ARG A 216 -8.12 -3.37 -6.43
C ARG A 216 -8.39 -3.85 -5.00
N ASP A 217 -8.09 -5.12 -4.75
CA ASP A 217 -8.17 -5.71 -3.42
C ASP A 217 -7.01 -5.24 -2.51
N ALA A 218 -7.24 -5.25 -1.20
CA ALA A 218 -6.30 -4.71 -0.21
C ALA A 218 -4.95 -5.42 -0.22
N TYR A 219 -4.91 -6.72 -0.55
CA TYR A 219 -3.65 -7.46 -0.68
C TYR A 219 -2.82 -6.92 -1.84
N THR A 220 -3.42 -6.82 -3.03
CA THR A 220 -2.72 -6.32 -4.22
C THR A 220 -2.30 -4.87 -4.06
N TRP A 221 -3.15 -4.02 -3.49
CA TRP A 221 -2.83 -2.62 -3.21
C TRP A 221 -1.66 -2.52 -2.23
N ALA A 222 -1.69 -3.27 -1.12
CA ALA A 222 -0.62 -3.25 -0.14
C ALA A 222 0.70 -3.81 -0.67
N LEU A 223 0.66 -4.84 -1.52
CA LEU A 223 1.84 -5.35 -2.20
C LEU A 223 2.50 -4.24 -3.05
N ASP A 224 1.73 -3.60 -3.94
CA ASP A 224 2.25 -2.54 -4.79
C ASP A 224 2.76 -1.35 -3.97
N HIS A 225 2.09 -1.01 -2.86
CA HIS A 225 2.50 0.07 -1.96
C HIS A 225 3.78 -0.25 -1.17
N ARG A 226 3.93 -1.49 -0.67
CA ARG A 226 5.17 -1.93 0.02
C ARG A 226 6.36 -1.89 -0.94
N ILE A 227 6.18 -2.28 -2.19
CA ILE A 227 7.22 -2.19 -3.23
C ILE A 227 7.56 -0.75 -3.52
N HIS A 228 6.55 0.11 -3.65
CA HIS A 228 6.75 1.53 -3.87
C HIS A 228 7.62 2.15 -2.77
N HIS A 229 7.36 1.87 -1.49
CA HIS A 229 8.22 2.35 -0.42
C HIS A 229 9.60 1.70 -0.42
N LYS A 230 9.70 0.40 -0.73
CA LYS A 230 10.97 -0.33 -0.64
C LYS A 230 11.96 0.07 -1.72
N PHE A 231 11.44 0.35 -2.92
CA PHE A 231 12.22 0.58 -4.12
C PHE A 231 11.83 1.90 -4.81
N SER A 232 11.39 2.89 -4.04
CA SER A 232 10.87 4.16 -4.56
C SER A 232 11.88 4.80 -5.49
N GLU A 233 11.39 5.35 -6.59
CA GLU A 233 12.22 6.05 -7.59
C GLU A 233 13.27 5.18 -8.27
N THR A 234 13.02 3.88 -8.33
CA THR A 234 13.76 2.92 -9.16
C THR A 234 12.84 2.29 -10.20
N ASP A 235 13.39 1.50 -11.11
CA ASP A 235 12.58 0.74 -12.07
C ASP A 235 11.75 -0.39 -11.44
N ALA A 236 11.94 -0.68 -10.15
CA ALA A 236 11.09 -1.59 -9.40
C ALA A 236 9.88 -0.89 -8.74
N ASP A 237 9.83 0.44 -8.73
CA ASP A 237 8.68 1.22 -8.27
C ASP A 237 7.55 1.20 -9.32
N PRO A 238 6.34 0.71 -9.00
CA PRO A 238 5.21 0.66 -9.92
C PRO A 238 4.86 2.01 -10.57
N HIS A 239 5.05 3.10 -9.84
CA HIS A 239 4.69 4.46 -10.25
C HIS A 239 5.83 5.46 -10.04
N ASN A 240 7.06 5.01 -10.36
CA ASN A 240 8.30 5.79 -10.32
C ASN A 240 8.15 7.24 -10.81
N ALA A 241 8.28 8.21 -9.90
CA ALA A 241 8.10 9.63 -10.21
C ALA A 241 9.21 10.19 -11.11
N LYS A 242 10.41 9.60 -11.12
CA LYS A 242 11.48 9.99 -12.08
C LYS A 242 11.10 9.77 -13.54
N ARG A 243 10.07 8.97 -13.84
CA ARG A 243 9.52 8.83 -15.21
C ARG A 243 8.58 9.96 -15.62
N GLY A 244 8.39 10.95 -14.75
CA GLY A 244 7.63 12.16 -15.01
C GLY A 244 6.19 12.09 -14.50
N PHE A 245 5.59 13.28 -14.38
CA PHE A 245 4.29 13.48 -13.72
C PHE A 245 3.20 12.57 -14.29
N PHE A 246 3.07 12.51 -15.61
CA PHE A 246 2.00 11.76 -16.25
C PHE A 246 2.12 10.26 -15.99
N PHE A 247 3.36 9.72 -16.00
CA PHE A 247 3.59 8.31 -15.68
C PHE A 247 3.16 7.99 -14.26
N ALA A 248 3.65 8.74 -13.26
CA ALA A 248 3.36 8.51 -11.85
C ALA A 248 1.89 8.76 -11.49
N HIS A 249 1.22 9.71 -12.17
CA HIS A 249 -0.17 10.02 -11.94
C HIS A 249 -1.10 8.94 -12.50
N VAL A 250 -1.00 8.60 -13.78
CA VAL A 250 -1.96 7.68 -14.44
C VAL A 250 -1.33 6.74 -15.46
N GLY A 251 -0.19 7.11 -16.06
CA GLY A 251 0.45 6.36 -17.14
C GLY A 251 0.82 4.93 -16.77
N TRP A 252 1.24 4.71 -15.52
CA TRP A 252 1.58 3.37 -15.02
C TRP A 252 0.41 2.37 -15.09
N LEU A 253 -0.84 2.85 -15.08
CA LEU A 253 -2.04 2.00 -15.13
C LEU A 253 -2.31 1.38 -16.49
N PHE A 254 -1.84 1.98 -17.57
CA PHE A 254 -2.09 1.50 -18.94
C PHE A 254 -0.83 1.28 -19.76
N LEU A 255 0.36 1.51 -19.19
CA LEU A 255 1.60 1.00 -19.75
C LEU A 255 1.92 -0.37 -19.16
N THR A 256 2.65 -1.20 -19.89
CA THR A 256 3.22 -2.42 -19.31
C THR A 256 4.11 -2.04 -18.11
N PRO A 257 4.14 -2.84 -17.04
CA PRO A 257 5.07 -2.60 -15.94
C PRO A 257 6.50 -2.96 -16.36
N HIS A 258 7.48 -2.32 -15.73
CA HIS A 258 8.88 -2.70 -15.92
C HIS A 258 9.15 -4.10 -15.33
N PRO A 259 9.99 -4.96 -15.96
CA PRO A 259 10.27 -6.31 -15.46
C PRO A 259 10.72 -6.36 -13.99
N LYS A 260 11.55 -5.39 -13.56
CA LYS A 260 12.00 -5.24 -12.17
C LYS A 260 10.83 -5.10 -11.17
N VAL A 261 9.70 -4.49 -11.55
CA VAL A 261 8.49 -4.46 -10.68
C VAL A 261 7.96 -5.87 -10.44
N ILE A 262 7.87 -6.67 -11.50
CA ILE A 262 7.36 -8.06 -11.44
C ILE A 262 8.31 -8.95 -10.62
N GLU A 263 9.61 -8.76 -10.81
CA GLU A 263 10.64 -9.48 -10.06
C GLU A 263 10.57 -9.15 -8.57
N LYS A 264 10.57 -7.85 -8.21
CA LYS A 264 10.59 -7.41 -6.81
C LYS A 264 9.27 -7.64 -6.06
N ARG A 265 8.15 -7.85 -6.76
CA ARG A 265 6.90 -8.35 -6.13
C ARG A 265 7.10 -9.65 -5.37
N LYS A 266 8.00 -10.53 -5.82
CA LYS A 266 8.19 -11.86 -5.23
C LYS A 266 8.98 -11.86 -3.93
N VAL A 267 9.69 -10.77 -3.63
CA VAL A 267 10.58 -10.68 -2.46
C VAL A 267 9.96 -9.92 -1.28
N ILE A 268 8.79 -9.29 -1.49
CA ILE A 268 8.05 -8.63 -0.42
C ILE A 268 7.30 -9.68 0.39
N ASP A 269 7.51 -9.67 1.70
CA ASP A 269 6.75 -10.49 2.63
C ASP A 269 5.30 -9.99 2.72
N MET A 270 4.35 -10.89 2.47
CA MET A 270 2.90 -10.66 2.51
C MET A 270 2.19 -11.63 3.45
N SER A 271 2.94 -12.42 4.22
CA SER A 271 2.41 -13.50 5.09
C SER A 271 1.40 -12.98 6.12
N ASP A 272 1.56 -11.73 6.57
CA ASP A 272 0.64 -11.07 7.49
C ASP A 272 -0.73 -10.80 6.86
N LEU A 273 -0.80 -10.44 5.58
CA LEU A 273 -2.06 -10.25 4.87
C LEU A 273 -2.68 -11.58 4.43
N GLU A 274 -1.86 -12.61 4.18
CA GLU A 274 -2.34 -13.97 3.89
C GLU A 274 -3.02 -14.60 5.11
N ALA A 275 -2.55 -14.26 6.32
CA ALA A 275 -3.17 -14.66 7.57
C ALA A 275 -4.44 -13.86 7.91
N ASP A 276 -4.68 -12.69 7.28
CA ASP A 276 -5.87 -11.89 7.51
C ASP A 276 -7.05 -12.39 6.67
N ALA A 277 -7.97 -13.11 7.32
CA ALA A 277 -9.18 -13.65 6.68
C ALA A 277 -10.07 -12.58 6.03
N VAL A 278 -10.09 -11.33 6.52
CA VAL A 278 -10.89 -10.24 5.93
C VAL A 278 -10.28 -9.81 4.60
N VAL A 279 -8.95 -9.64 4.56
CA VAL A 279 -8.22 -9.29 3.34
C VAL A 279 -8.37 -10.39 2.30
N MET A 280 -8.17 -11.65 2.71
CA MET A 280 -8.28 -12.79 1.79
C MET A 280 -9.71 -13.03 1.31
N PHE A 281 -10.73 -12.76 2.14
CA PHE A 281 -12.13 -12.74 1.71
C PHE A 281 -12.36 -11.65 0.65
N GLN A 282 -11.92 -10.42 0.92
CA GLN A 282 -12.09 -9.31 -0.01
C GLN A 282 -11.39 -9.61 -1.35
N ARG A 283 -10.18 -10.17 -1.33
CA ARG A 283 -9.43 -10.58 -2.52
C ARG A 283 -10.17 -11.65 -3.32
N LYS A 284 -10.68 -12.70 -2.65
CA LYS A 284 -11.41 -13.79 -3.31
C LYS A 284 -12.69 -13.30 -4.00
N TYR A 285 -13.38 -12.34 -3.40
CA TYR A 285 -14.65 -11.80 -3.90
C TYR A 285 -14.53 -10.39 -4.46
N TYR A 286 -13.33 -9.97 -4.88
CA TYR A 286 -13.10 -8.57 -5.26
C TYR A 286 -14.00 -8.10 -6.39
N ILE A 287 -14.14 -8.90 -7.47
CA ILE A 287 -14.97 -8.52 -8.63
C ILE A 287 -16.44 -8.28 -8.23
N PRO A 288 -17.15 -9.21 -7.54
CA PRO A 288 -18.51 -8.94 -7.11
C PRO A 288 -18.59 -7.82 -6.06
N LEU A 289 -17.61 -7.69 -5.15
CA LEU A 289 -17.58 -6.59 -4.18
C LEU A 289 -17.38 -5.23 -4.85
N PHE A 290 -16.54 -5.14 -5.88
CA PHE A 290 -16.36 -3.94 -6.69
C PHE A 290 -17.66 -3.57 -7.40
N ALA A 291 -18.27 -4.52 -8.12
CA ALA A 291 -19.55 -4.30 -8.77
C ALA A 291 -20.61 -3.81 -7.78
N LEU A 292 -20.71 -4.43 -6.60
CA LEU A 292 -21.69 -4.06 -5.59
C LEU A 292 -21.39 -2.70 -4.94
N CYS A 293 -20.19 -2.52 -4.38
CA CYS A 293 -19.85 -1.39 -3.51
C CYS A 293 -19.40 -0.15 -4.27
N SER A 294 -18.70 -0.31 -5.41
CA SER A 294 -18.24 0.81 -6.23
C SER A 294 -19.29 1.23 -7.26
N ILE A 295 -20.16 0.33 -7.75
CA ILE A 295 -21.11 0.63 -8.84
C ILE A 295 -22.57 0.58 -8.37
N VAL A 296 -23.07 -0.60 -8.00
CA VAL A 296 -24.50 -0.85 -7.79
C VAL A 296 -25.04 -0.03 -6.62
N LEU A 297 -24.45 -0.12 -5.43
CA LEU A 297 -24.93 0.62 -4.26
C LEU A 297 -24.87 2.14 -4.47
N PRO A 298 -23.75 2.72 -4.94
CA PRO A 298 -23.68 4.16 -5.16
C PRO A 298 -24.64 4.69 -6.21
N VAL A 299 -25.00 3.89 -7.23
CA VAL A 299 -25.92 4.29 -8.30
C VAL A 299 -27.38 4.08 -7.92
N LEU A 300 -27.72 2.96 -7.27
CA LEU A 300 -29.10 2.63 -6.96
C LEU A 300 -29.65 3.38 -5.74
N VAL A 301 -28.81 3.75 -4.77
CA VAL A 301 -29.27 4.50 -3.60
C VAL A 301 -29.89 5.84 -4.01
N PRO A 302 -29.25 6.69 -4.83
CA PRO A 302 -29.85 7.94 -5.29
C PRO A 302 -31.12 7.76 -6.12
N TRP A 303 -31.09 6.77 -7.01
CA TRP A 303 -32.23 6.44 -7.85
C TRP A 303 -33.45 6.00 -7.02
N TYR A 304 -33.24 5.16 -6.00
CA TYR A 304 -34.33 4.62 -5.21
C TYR A 304 -34.86 5.60 -4.14
N PHE A 305 -33.97 6.21 -3.35
CA PHE A 305 -34.39 6.93 -2.14
C PHE A 305 -34.84 8.37 -2.40
N TRP A 306 -34.30 9.05 -3.41
CA TRP A 306 -34.71 10.42 -3.76
C TRP A 306 -35.02 10.61 -5.25
N GLN A 307 -35.25 9.49 -5.95
CA GLN A 307 -35.77 9.47 -7.32
C GLN A 307 -34.86 10.28 -8.27
N GLU A 308 -33.54 10.15 -8.09
CA GLU A 308 -32.60 10.67 -9.09
C GLU A 308 -32.74 9.87 -10.39
N ASP A 309 -32.56 10.52 -11.53
CA ASP A 309 -32.55 9.80 -12.80
C ASP A 309 -31.42 8.74 -12.81
N LEU A 310 -31.70 7.54 -13.34
CA LEU A 310 -30.74 6.42 -13.28
C LEU A 310 -29.49 6.70 -14.12
N TRP A 311 -29.65 7.40 -15.25
CA TRP A 311 -28.54 7.78 -16.12
C TRP A 311 -27.66 8.84 -15.44
N MET A 312 -28.27 9.87 -14.87
CA MET A 312 -27.55 10.85 -14.05
C MET A 312 -26.84 10.18 -12.89
N SER A 313 -27.51 9.28 -12.18
CA SER A 313 -26.93 8.56 -11.04
C SER A 313 -25.74 7.71 -11.46
N PHE A 314 -25.78 7.03 -12.60
CA PHE A 314 -24.64 6.27 -13.11
C PHE A 314 -23.41 7.15 -13.39
N TRP A 315 -23.57 8.24 -14.14
CA TRP A 315 -22.44 9.08 -14.52
C TRP A 315 -21.87 9.89 -13.35
N ILE A 316 -22.73 10.37 -12.46
CA ILE A 316 -22.32 11.14 -11.28
C ILE A 316 -21.76 10.20 -10.21
N ASN A 317 -22.58 9.24 -9.77
CA ASN A 317 -22.25 8.44 -8.60
C ASN A 317 -21.30 7.33 -8.94
N PHE A 318 -21.34 6.65 -10.08
CA PHE A 318 -20.26 5.71 -10.43
C PHE A 318 -19.09 6.44 -11.09
N ASN A 319 -19.23 6.88 -12.34
CA ASN A 319 -18.08 7.25 -13.17
C ASN A 319 -17.31 8.48 -12.63
N MET A 320 -17.99 9.62 -12.42
CA MET A 320 -17.34 10.86 -11.94
C MET A 320 -16.75 10.69 -10.54
N ARG A 321 -17.55 10.23 -9.57
CA ARG A 321 -17.09 10.05 -8.17
C ARG A 321 -15.95 9.04 -8.06
N PHE A 322 -15.99 7.95 -8.82
CA PHE A 322 -14.91 6.97 -8.86
C PHE A 322 -13.62 7.58 -9.43
N THR A 323 -13.72 8.26 -10.57
CA THR A 323 -12.58 8.93 -11.22
C THR A 323 -11.98 10.05 -10.38
N TRP A 324 -12.83 10.81 -9.66
CA TRP A 324 -12.36 11.80 -8.69
C TRP A 324 -11.53 11.16 -7.59
N THR A 325 -12.04 10.08 -6.98
CA THR A 325 -11.34 9.33 -5.92
C THR A 325 -9.99 8.79 -6.42
N LEU A 326 -9.93 8.30 -7.66
CA LEU A 326 -8.69 7.87 -8.30
C LEU A 326 -7.69 9.01 -8.43
N ASN A 327 -8.09 10.15 -9.00
CA ASN A 327 -7.18 11.28 -9.21
C ASN A 327 -6.65 11.87 -7.89
N VAL A 328 -7.49 11.90 -6.84
CA VAL A 328 -7.05 12.28 -5.49
C VAL A 328 -5.95 11.36 -4.98
N ALA A 329 -6.10 10.05 -5.12
CA ALA A 329 -5.05 9.10 -4.75
C ALA A 329 -3.80 9.25 -5.63
N PHE A 330 -3.97 9.48 -6.93
CA PHE A 330 -2.86 9.65 -7.87
C PHE A 330 -2.05 10.92 -7.63
N PHE A 331 -2.64 11.97 -7.01
CA PHE A 331 -1.87 13.13 -6.59
C PHE A 331 -0.86 12.82 -5.50
N VAL A 332 -1.08 11.78 -4.68
CA VAL A 332 -0.08 11.32 -3.72
C VAL A 332 1.14 10.78 -4.47
N ASN A 333 0.93 9.93 -5.48
CA ASN A 333 2.02 9.35 -6.27
C ASN A 333 2.75 10.38 -7.14
N SER A 334 2.07 11.42 -7.61
CA SER A 334 2.65 12.42 -8.52
C SER A 334 3.06 13.70 -7.80
N VAL A 335 2.10 14.49 -7.31
CA VAL A 335 2.38 15.80 -6.71
C VAL A 335 3.20 15.65 -5.44
N ALA A 336 2.86 14.68 -4.58
CA ALA A 336 3.58 14.46 -3.32
C ALA A 336 4.95 13.78 -3.50
N HIS A 337 5.39 13.54 -4.74
CA HIS A 337 6.77 13.15 -5.09
C HIS A 337 7.54 14.25 -5.86
N MET A 338 6.89 15.38 -6.17
CA MET A 338 7.46 16.38 -7.09
C MET A 338 7.42 17.82 -6.57
N TYR A 339 6.35 18.23 -5.89
CA TYR A 339 6.07 19.64 -5.62
C TYR A 339 5.75 19.90 -4.15
N GLY A 340 6.79 20.28 -3.38
CA GLY A 340 6.68 20.57 -1.95
C GLY A 340 8.04 20.65 -1.27
N ASN A 341 8.03 20.67 0.06
CA ASN A 341 9.25 20.76 0.88
C ASN A 341 9.68 19.37 1.38
N LYS A 342 10.94 19.23 1.81
CA LYS A 342 11.53 17.98 2.33
C LYS A 342 12.18 18.16 3.70
N PRO A 343 11.40 18.50 4.73
CA PRO A 343 11.92 18.84 6.06
C PRO A 343 12.57 17.66 6.81
N TYR A 344 12.35 16.42 6.39
CA TYR A 344 12.82 15.21 7.09
C TYR A 344 13.95 14.49 6.36
N ASP A 345 13.86 14.37 5.03
CA ASP A 345 14.95 13.85 4.20
C ASP A 345 14.90 14.44 2.79
N LYS A 346 15.91 15.25 2.44
CA LYS A 346 16.02 15.90 1.13
C LYS A 346 16.48 14.97 0.01
N ASN A 347 17.02 13.80 0.35
CA ASN A 347 17.65 12.87 -0.60
C ASN A 347 16.65 11.91 -1.24
N ILE A 348 15.44 11.81 -0.70
CA ILE A 348 14.30 11.11 -1.31
C ILE A 348 13.43 12.11 -2.10
N THR A 349 12.62 11.63 -3.04
CA THR A 349 11.69 12.47 -3.83
C THR A 349 10.40 12.89 -3.11
N PRO A 350 9.81 12.13 -2.16
CA PRO A 350 8.59 12.51 -1.46
C PRO A 350 8.70 13.88 -0.79
N VAL A 351 7.60 14.64 -0.83
CA VAL A 351 7.51 16.02 -0.34
C VAL A 351 6.29 16.22 0.55
N GLU A 352 6.35 17.24 1.40
CA GLU A 352 5.19 17.75 2.12
C GLU A 352 4.37 18.66 1.20
N ALA A 353 3.14 18.24 0.88
CA ALA A 353 2.20 18.92 0.00
C ALA A 353 0.84 19.13 0.71
N PRO A 354 0.63 20.29 1.38
CA PRO A 354 -0.60 20.54 2.16
C PRO A 354 -1.90 20.44 1.34
N VAL A 355 -1.87 20.80 0.06
CA VAL A 355 -3.02 20.67 -0.84
C VAL A 355 -3.40 19.21 -1.06
N VAL A 356 -2.40 18.33 -1.25
CA VAL A 356 -2.62 16.89 -1.33
C VAL A 356 -3.16 16.38 0.00
N SER A 357 -2.63 16.89 1.11
CA SER A 357 -3.09 16.47 2.45
C SER A 357 -4.56 16.80 2.70
N PHE A 358 -5.02 17.99 2.26
CA PHE A 358 -6.43 18.36 2.30
C PHE A 358 -7.32 17.44 1.44
N LEU A 359 -6.91 17.15 0.20
CA LEU A 359 -7.70 16.33 -0.73
C LEU A 359 -7.69 14.83 -0.35
N ALA A 360 -6.53 14.31 0.05
CA ALA A 360 -6.29 12.91 0.38
C ALA A 360 -6.34 12.64 1.89
N MET A 361 -7.07 13.47 2.64
CA MET A 361 -7.44 13.24 4.06
C MET A 361 -6.26 13.06 5.04
N GLY A 362 -5.05 13.49 4.69
CA GLY A 362 -3.85 13.38 5.52
C GLY A 362 -2.60 12.89 4.79
N GLU A 363 -2.73 12.31 3.59
CA GLU A 363 -1.61 11.63 2.92
C GLU A 363 -0.63 12.55 2.17
N GLY A 364 -0.80 13.88 2.31
CA GLY A 364 0.10 14.85 1.69
C GLY A 364 1.38 15.13 2.48
N TRP A 365 1.51 14.62 3.70
CA TRP A 365 2.74 14.71 4.51
C TRP A 365 3.73 13.61 4.12
N HIS A 366 4.06 13.60 2.82
CA HIS A 366 4.64 12.42 2.18
C HIS A 366 6.15 12.27 2.42
N ASN A 367 6.87 13.38 2.67
CA ASN A 367 8.27 13.31 3.10
C ASN A 367 8.37 12.68 4.48
N TYR A 368 7.51 13.09 5.43
CA TYR A 368 7.43 12.45 6.75
C TYR A 368 7.10 10.97 6.62
N HIS A 369 6.06 10.66 5.84
CA HIS A 369 5.57 9.32 5.68
C HIS A 369 6.61 8.36 5.11
N HIS A 370 7.37 8.76 4.10
CA HIS A 370 8.44 7.91 3.54
C HIS A 370 9.65 7.76 4.45
N VAL A 371 9.91 8.73 5.33
CA VAL A 371 10.96 8.62 6.37
C VAL A 371 10.50 7.73 7.52
N PHE A 372 9.22 7.79 7.89
CA PHE A 372 8.63 7.05 9.01
C PHE A 372 7.36 6.28 8.60
N PRO A 373 7.47 5.27 7.71
CA PRO A 373 6.29 4.62 7.14
C PRO A 373 5.45 3.85 8.17
N TRP A 374 6.00 3.53 9.33
CA TRP A 374 5.29 2.86 10.43
C TRP A 374 4.48 3.81 11.33
N ASP A 375 4.57 5.13 11.17
CA ASP A 375 3.80 6.08 11.97
C ASP A 375 2.32 6.09 11.55
N TYR A 376 1.41 5.83 12.49
CA TYR A 376 -0.03 5.74 12.21
C TYR A 376 -0.65 7.07 11.79
N LYS A 377 -0.01 8.19 12.11
CA LYS A 377 -0.48 9.52 11.74
C LYS A 377 -0.11 9.87 10.31
N THR A 378 0.94 9.26 9.75
CA THR A 378 1.54 9.65 8.45
C THR A 378 1.98 11.11 8.35
N GLY A 379 2.04 11.82 9.47
CA GLY A 379 2.52 13.19 9.58
C GLY A 379 2.93 13.47 11.03
N GLU A 380 3.83 14.44 11.22
CA GLU A 380 4.33 14.75 12.56
C GLU A 380 3.23 15.30 13.48
N PHE A 381 2.54 16.34 13.00
CA PHE A 381 1.60 17.11 13.81
C PHE A 381 0.26 16.41 13.93
N GLY A 382 -0.27 16.38 15.16
CA GLY A 382 -1.57 15.77 15.48
C GLY A 382 -2.77 16.69 15.29
N ASN A 383 -2.67 17.76 14.48
CA ASN A 383 -3.84 18.58 14.21
C ASN A 383 -4.73 17.88 13.16
N TYR A 384 -5.97 17.57 13.54
CA TYR A 384 -6.89 16.84 12.67
C TYR A 384 -7.29 17.61 11.39
N THR A 385 -6.98 18.91 11.30
CA THR A 385 -7.36 19.80 10.20
C THR A 385 -6.90 19.31 8.82
N LEU A 386 -5.67 18.83 8.73
CA LEU A 386 -5.09 18.27 7.50
C LEU A 386 -4.74 16.81 7.69
N ASN A 387 -5.48 16.11 8.56
CA ASN A 387 -5.27 14.69 8.81
C ASN A 387 -6.50 14.06 9.46
N VAL A 388 -7.59 14.05 8.71
CA VAL A 388 -8.87 13.50 9.19
C VAL A 388 -8.75 12.01 9.48
N THR A 389 -7.92 11.29 8.72
CA THR A 389 -7.71 9.86 8.92
C THR A 389 -7.12 9.56 10.30
N THR A 390 -6.19 10.38 10.80
CA THR A 390 -5.69 10.25 12.18
C THR A 390 -6.82 10.45 13.19
N ALA A 391 -7.69 11.44 12.99
CA ALA A 391 -8.84 11.68 13.86
C ALA A 391 -9.80 10.47 13.90
N PHE A 392 -10.04 9.86 12.75
CA PHE A 392 -10.85 8.64 12.63
C PHE A 392 -10.22 7.47 13.40
N ILE A 393 -8.92 7.22 13.22
CA ILE A 393 -8.22 6.14 13.92
C ILE A 393 -8.23 6.39 15.44
N ASP A 394 -8.01 7.63 15.88
CA ASP A 394 -8.04 8.00 17.30
C ASP A 394 -9.43 7.84 17.90
N PHE A 395 -10.48 8.17 17.16
CA PHE A 395 -11.86 7.89 17.57
C PHE A 395 -12.09 6.38 17.73
N CYS A 396 -11.71 5.57 16.73
CA CYS A 396 -11.81 4.12 16.80
C CYS A 396 -11.03 3.55 17.99
N ALA A 397 -9.87 4.12 18.31
CA ALA A 397 -9.08 3.70 19.47
C ALA A 397 -9.77 4.02 20.80
N ARG A 398 -10.39 5.20 20.91
CA ARG A 398 -11.15 5.59 22.11
C ARG A 398 -12.32 4.66 22.41
N ILE A 399 -12.94 4.08 21.38
CA ILE A 399 -14.04 3.13 21.53
C ILE A 399 -13.58 1.66 21.49
N GLY A 400 -12.26 1.40 21.56
CA GLY A 400 -11.70 0.04 21.64
C GLY A 400 -11.70 -0.75 20.33
N LEU A 401 -11.93 -0.11 19.19
CA LEU A 401 -11.87 -0.77 17.87
C LEU A 401 -10.48 -0.77 17.25
N ALA A 402 -9.60 0.13 17.68
CA ALA A 402 -8.19 0.20 17.26
C ALA A 402 -7.26 0.24 18.48
N SER A 403 -6.07 -0.33 18.34
CA SER A 403 -5.06 -0.43 19.41
C SER A 403 -3.65 -0.35 18.83
N GLU A 404 -2.63 -0.33 19.69
CA GLU A 404 -1.20 -0.37 19.31
C GLU A 404 -0.81 0.64 18.20
N ARG A 405 -1.39 1.84 18.27
CA ARG A 405 -1.08 2.96 17.37
C ARG A 405 0.38 3.37 17.58
N LYS A 406 1.20 3.21 16.54
CA LYS A 406 2.65 3.49 16.58
C LYS A 406 2.88 4.93 16.15
N SER A 407 3.47 5.75 17.02
CA SER A 407 3.86 7.13 16.72
C SER A 407 5.35 7.28 16.93
N VAL A 408 6.01 8.03 16.06
CA VAL A 408 7.43 8.36 16.21
C VAL A 408 7.61 9.34 17.37
N SER A 409 8.72 9.20 18.11
CA SER A 409 9.09 10.12 19.19
C SER A 409 9.52 11.49 18.63
N PRO A 410 9.22 12.60 19.33
CA PRO A 410 9.70 13.92 18.94
C PRO A 410 11.21 14.00 18.77
N GLU A 411 11.97 13.25 19.58
CA GLU A 411 13.43 13.17 19.55
C GLU A 411 13.94 12.52 18.25
N MET A 412 13.32 11.41 17.82
CA MET A 412 13.66 10.76 16.55
C MET A 412 13.35 11.68 15.36
N VAL A 413 12.19 12.36 15.38
CA VAL A 413 11.82 13.32 14.33
C VAL A 413 12.84 14.47 14.25
N LYS A 414 13.16 15.10 15.38
CA LYS A 414 14.16 16.19 15.44
C LYS A 414 15.52 15.73 14.95
N ARG A 415 15.98 14.55 15.38
CA ARG A 415 17.27 13.98 14.96
C ARG A 415 17.33 13.73 13.46
N ARG A 416 16.29 13.16 12.86
CA ARG A 416 16.21 12.91 11.41
C ARG A 416 16.16 14.20 10.61
N ALA A 417 15.30 15.14 11.01
CA ALA A 417 15.17 16.43 10.35
C ALA A 417 16.48 17.24 10.38
N ALA A 418 17.19 17.25 11.51
CA ALA A 418 18.49 17.90 11.59
C ALA A 418 19.50 17.26 10.62
N LYS A 419 19.57 15.93 10.63
CA LYS A 419 20.56 15.13 9.89
C LYS A 419 20.37 15.10 8.37
N CYS A 420 19.12 15.10 7.89
CA CYS A 420 18.81 14.86 6.47
C CYS A 420 17.85 15.90 5.87
N GLY A 421 17.24 16.77 6.68
CA GLY A 421 16.25 17.72 6.20
C GLY A 421 16.82 18.75 5.24
N ASP A 422 15.96 19.32 4.40
CA ASP A 422 16.29 20.40 3.46
C ASP A 422 16.50 21.78 4.13
N GLY A 423 16.51 21.83 5.46
CA GLY A 423 16.65 23.07 6.24
C GLY A 423 15.36 23.86 6.42
N THR A 424 14.23 23.46 5.80
CA THR A 424 12.91 24.06 6.07
C THR A 424 12.42 23.85 7.51
N ARG A 425 13.15 23.05 8.29
CA ARG A 425 12.91 22.75 9.70
C ARG A 425 14.00 23.24 10.70
N PHE A 426 15.00 24.00 10.27
CA PHE A 426 16.16 24.43 11.07
C PHE A 426 17.16 23.32 11.49
N LEU A 427 18.40 23.50 11.00
CA LEU A 427 19.76 23.02 11.36
C LEU A 427 20.30 21.60 10.96
N SER A 428 21.17 21.65 9.93
CA SER A 428 22.44 20.96 9.51
C SER A 428 22.69 19.44 9.49
N ASP A 429 23.03 18.98 8.26
CA ASP A 429 23.59 17.69 7.74
C ASP A 429 24.68 17.03 8.61
N GLU A 430 24.94 15.71 8.57
CA GLU A 430 25.11 14.81 7.41
C GLU A 430 24.94 13.34 7.86
N TYR A 431 23.95 12.57 7.37
CA TYR A 431 24.03 11.17 6.85
C TYR A 431 22.64 10.75 6.34
N ALA A 432 22.49 10.53 5.03
CA ALA A 432 21.27 10.00 4.41
C ALA A 432 21.21 8.47 4.51
N HIS A 433 19.99 7.91 4.65
CA HIS A 433 19.79 6.47 4.53
C HIS A 433 19.98 6.03 3.08
N LYS A 434 20.75 4.96 2.87
CA LYS A 434 20.93 4.36 1.54
C LYS A 434 19.81 3.41 1.13
N ASN A 435 19.05 2.89 2.10
CA ASN A 435 18.01 1.88 1.87
C ASN A 435 16.67 2.38 2.41
N GLN A 436 15.63 2.30 1.58
CA GLN A 436 14.27 2.64 1.99
C GLN A 436 13.60 1.45 2.70
N VAL A 437 12.58 1.76 3.49
CA VAL A 437 11.85 0.81 4.33
C VAL A 437 10.36 0.90 4.05
N TRP A 438 9.65 -0.23 4.08
CA TRP A 438 8.24 -0.26 3.72
C TRP A 438 7.27 -0.08 4.89
N GLY A 439 7.69 -0.30 6.14
CA GLY A 439 6.77 -0.22 7.28
C GLY A 439 7.29 -0.92 8.54
N PHE A 440 6.39 -1.20 9.49
CA PHE A 440 6.77 -1.82 10.76
C PHE A 440 7.14 -3.30 10.59
N GLY A 441 8.32 -3.68 11.07
CA GLY A 441 8.86 -5.04 10.93
C GLY A 441 9.63 -5.29 9.63
N ASP A 442 9.92 -4.25 8.84
CA ASP A 442 10.89 -4.35 7.75
C ASP A 442 12.27 -4.75 8.30
N ARG A 443 12.95 -5.68 7.64
CA ARG A 443 14.26 -6.20 8.04
C ARG A 443 15.38 -5.16 7.91
N ASP A 444 15.17 -4.16 7.05
CA ASP A 444 16.15 -3.12 6.78
C ASP A 444 15.96 -1.87 7.66
N LEU A 445 15.14 -1.96 8.73
CA LEU A 445 14.98 -0.87 9.68
C LEU A 445 16.33 -0.56 10.38
N PRO A 446 16.74 0.73 10.49
CA PRO A 446 17.99 1.09 11.14
C PRO A 446 18.07 0.63 12.60
N ARG A 447 19.24 0.17 13.05
CA ARG A 447 19.45 -0.30 14.44
C ARG A 447 19.09 0.74 15.49
N GLU A 448 19.38 2.01 15.21
CA GLU A 448 19.02 3.15 16.07
C GLU A 448 17.50 3.33 16.20
N ASP A 449 16.76 3.15 15.10
CA ASP A 449 15.30 3.25 15.10
C ASP A 449 14.67 2.02 15.78
N LEU A 450 15.24 0.82 15.59
CA LEU A 450 14.84 -0.39 16.31
C LEU A 450 15.05 -0.26 17.83
N ALA A 451 16.19 0.28 18.25
CA ALA A 451 16.49 0.48 19.67
C ALA A 451 15.51 1.48 20.31
N GLU A 452 15.13 2.53 19.58
CA GLU A 452 14.16 3.51 20.08
C GLU A 452 12.73 2.94 20.06
N LEU A 453 12.34 2.18 19.04
CA LEU A 453 11.06 1.44 19.03
C LEU A 453 10.96 0.46 20.20
N ALA A 454 12.04 -0.23 20.55
CA ALA A 454 12.07 -1.12 21.71
C ALA A 454 11.87 -0.37 23.03
N LYS A 455 12.39 0.87 23.13
CA LYS A 455 12.14 1.74 24.29
C LYS A 455 10.70 2.24 24.36
N MET A 456 10.01 2.40 23.24
CA MET A 456 8.60 2.80 23.20
C MET A 456 7.63 1.65 23.55
N GLN A 457 8.09 0.41 23.50
CA GLN A 457 7.28 -0.79 23.81
C GLN A 457 7.31 -1.19 25.29
N ASN A 458 8.26 -0.65 26.06
CA ASN A 458 8.34 -0.76 27.52
C ASN A 458 7.69 0.45 28.18
#